data_AF-A0A496RLJ3-F1
#
_entry.id   AF-A0A496RLJ3-F1
#
_cell.length_a   1.000
_cell.length_b   1.000
_cell.length_c   1.000
_cell.angle_alpha   90.00
_cell.angle_beta   90.00
_cell.angle_gamma   90.00
#
_symmetry.space_group_name_H-M   'P 1'
#
loop_
_entity.id
_entity.type
_entity.pdbx_description
1 polymer ?
#
loop_
_entity_poly.entity_id
_entity_poly.type
_entity_poly.pdbx_seq_one_letter_code
_entity_poly.pdbx_strand_id
1 'polypeptide(L)'
;MNIRYSIIIFNLILSAALLYPCGQAFAGGNLSGKIAEGNKLYNDGEYDKALTKYNDAQIEAPTSPEIYFNMGNVFYRQGKYKEAVDLYQKSMEKGDISVEAKAMYNIGNSLFQQGQLREALEYYKQALERNPEDSDAKYNIEYTERMIKEMLSKAKETMQKTQAEQQKRQAGQQQTSKEGEDKQGQEKEKGESFDSAQDEDKPEEQEETSTQGLKAEAGKEKKDQAREAKESDKGEEDLSKDEAERFLSAFERDQKNNPLLNQHKSRRGRGYHVEKDW
;
A
#
# COMPACT_ATOMS: atom_id res chain seq x y z
N MET A 1 -30.40 -77.14 -33.85
CA MET A 1 -31.09 -75.82 -33.87
C MET A 1 -32.15 -75.89 -32.77
N ASN A 2 -32.11 -75.21 -31.63
CA ASN A 2 -31.74 -73.83 -31.35
C ASN A 2 -31.37 -73.67 -29.85
N ILE A 3 -30.08 -73.72 -29.51
CA ILE A 3 -29.55 -73.40 -28.16
C ILE A 3 -29.03 -71.94 -28.13
N ARG A 4 -29.56 -71.06 -29.00
CA ARG A 4 -29.04 -69.69 -29.18
C ARG A 4 -29.97 -68.57 -28.72
N TYR A 5 -31.12 -68.88 -28.11
CA TYR A 5 -32.08 -67.84 -27.68
C TYR A 5 -32.14 -67.59 -26.17
N SER A 6 -31.48 -68.39 -25.32
CA SER A 6 -31.48 -68.16 -23.86
C SER A 6 -30.40 -67.20 -23.36
N ILE A 7 -29.42 -66.80 -24.19
CA ILE A 7 -28.35 -65.87 -23.78
C ILE A 7 -28.66 -64.41 -24.14
N ILE A 8 -29.67 -64.16 -24.97
CA ILE A 8 -30.03 -62.80 -25.42
C ILE A 8 -31.06 -62.13 -24.49
N ILE A 9 -31.79 -62.89 -23.66
CA ILE A 9 -32.77 -62.31 -22.71
C ILE A 9 -32.11 -61.87 -21.38
N PHE A 10 -30.87 -62.26 -21.11
CA PHE A 10 -30.13 -61.83 -19.90
C PHE A 10 -29.33 -60.52 -20.10
N ASN A 11 -29.39 -59.91 -21.28
CA ASN A 11 -28.85 -58.57 -21.58
C ASN A 11 -29.96 -57.53 -21.80
N LEU A 12 -31.11 -57.72 -21.16
CA LEU A 12 -32.25 -56.78 -21.20
C LEU A 12 -32.73 -56.35 -19.80
N ILE A 13 -31.95 -56.66 -18.75
CA ILE A 13 -32.19 -56.20 -17.37
C ILE A 13 -31.01 -55.37 -16.83
N LEU A 14 -30.01 -55.06 -17.66
CA LEU A 14 -28.88 -54.18 -17.28
C LEU A 14 -28.82 -52.86 -18.07
N SER A 15 -29.96 -52.40 -18.57
CA SER A 15 -30.12 -51.09 -19.23
C SER A 15 -31.38 -50.34 -18.74
N ALA A 16 -31.71 -50.49 -17.46
CA ALA A 16 -32.82 -49.79 -16.80
C ALA A 16 -32.36 -49.11 -15.50
N ALA A 17 -31.16 -48.51 -15.51
CA ALA A 17 -30.65 -47.61 -14.48
C ALA A 17 -30.44 -46.18 -15.03
N LEU A 18 -31.29 -45.78 -15.97
CA LEU A 18 -31.42 -44.38 -16.39
C LEU A 18 -32.82 -43.92 -16.01
N LEU A 19 -32.88 -42.73 -15.41
CA LEU A 19 -34.07 -42.02 -14.92
C LEU A 19 -34.45 -42.36 -13.47
N TYR A 20 -33.55 -42.07 -12.54
CA TYR A 20 -34.00 -41.25 -11.42
C TYR A 20 -34.29 -39.86 -11.99
N PRO A 21 -35.53 -39.38 -12.08
CA PRO A 21 -35.74 -37.96 -11.95
C PRO A 21 -35.31 -37.67 -10.51
N CYS A 22 -34.07 -37.22 -10.32
CA CYS A 22 -33.81 -36.35 -9.20
C CYS A 22 -34.76 -35.19 -9.43
N GLY A 23 -35.90 -35.22 -8.73
CA GLY A 23 -36.84 -34.15 -8.71
C GLY A 23 -36.11 -32.96 -8.12
N GLN A 24 -35.46 -32.18 -8.97
CA GLN A 24 -35.33 -30.77 -8.71
C GLN A 24 -36.75 -30.24 -8.81
N ALA A 25 -37.47 -30.36 -7.69
CA ALA A 25 -38.40 -29.33 -7.31
C ALA A 25 -37.57 -28.05 -7.27
N PHE A 26 -37.42 -27.40 -8.43
CA PHE A 26 -37.34 -25.96 -8.47
C PHE A 26 -38.65 -25.52 -7.83
N ALA A 27 -38.67 -25.43 -6.50
CA ALA A 27 -39.47 -24.41 -5.85
C ALA A 27 -39.08 -23.14 -6.62
N GLY A 28 -39.98 -22.68 -7.49
CA GLY A 28 -39.79 -21.45 -8.25
C GLY A 28 -39.65 -20.34 -7.23
N GLY A 29 -38.43 -20.15 -6.76
CA GLY A 29 -38.13 -19.18 -5.73
C GLY A 29 -38.35 -17.83 -6.37
N ASN A 30 -39.01 -16.98 -5.60
CA ASN A 30 -39.13 -15.59 -5.98
C ASN A 30 -37.75 -14.94 -5.80
N LEU A 31 -36.87 -15.08 -6.80
CA LEU A 31 -35.52 -14.51 -6.80
C LEU A 31 -35.53 -13.03 -6.43
N SER A 32 -36.41 -12.26 -7.07
CA SER A 32 -36.60 -10.83 -6.78
C SER A 32 -37.05 -10.61 -5.33
N GLY A 33 -37.94 -11.45 -4.81
CA GLY A 33 -38.37 -11.42 -3.41
C GLY A 33 -37.24 -11.70 -2.42
N LYS A 34 -36.36 -12.66 -2.71
CA LYS A 34 -35.18 -12.97 -1.88
C LYS A 34 -34.20 -11.80 -1.85
N ILE A 35 -33.92 -11.20 -3.01
CA ILE A 35 -33.05 -10.02 -3.10
C ILE A 35 -33.67 -8.84 -2.36
N ALA A 36 -34.95 -8.56 -2.55
CA ALA A 36 -35.65 -7.48 -1.85
C ALA A 36 -35.65 -7.67 -0.32
N GLU A 37 -35.86 -8.91 0.16
CA GLU A 37 -35.75 -9.22 1.59
C GLU A 37 -34.32 -9.02 2.11
N GLY A 38 -33.32 -9.44 1.33
CA GLY A 38 -31.91 -9.17 1.62
C GLY A 38 -31.60 -7.67 1.72
N ASN A 39 -32.07 -6.86 0.76
CA ASN A 39 -31.90 -5.41 0.73
C ASN A 39 -32.56 -4.74 1.95
N LYS A 40 -33.74 -5.22 2.34
CA LYS A 40 -34.42 -4.75 3.56
C LYS A 40 -33.59 -5.05 4.80
N LEU A 41 -33.16 -6.31 4.98
CA LEU A 41 -32.33 -6.73 6.10
C LEU A 41 -31.01 -5.96 6.16
N TYR A 42 -30.43 -5.66 5.00
CA TYR A 42 -29.24 -4.83 4.87
C TYR A 42 -29.46 -3.41 5.41
N ASN A 43 -30.57 -2.78 5.01
CA ASN A 43 -30.96 -1.45 5.48
C ASN A 43 -31.28 -1.43 6.97
N ASP A 44 -31.84 -2.52 7.50
CA ASP A 44 -32.11 -2.72 8.93
C ASP A 44 -30.80 -3.00 9.73
N GLY A 45 -29.66 -3.18 9.05
CA GLY A 45 -28.36 -3.47 9.66
C GLY A 45 -28.16 -4.95 10.04
N GLU A 46 -29.09 -5.82 9.65
CA GLU A 46 -29.07 -7.26 9.91
C GLU A 46 -28.23 -8.02 8.87
N TYR A 47 -26.94 -7.67 8.80
CA TYR A 47 -26.02 -8.08 7.75
C TYR A 47 -25.89 -9.60 7.53
N ASP A 48 -25.80 -10.40 8.59
CA ASP A 48 -25.67 -11.86 8.44
C ASP A 48 -26.96 -12.49 7.88
N LYS A 49 -28.12 -11.93 8.22
CA LYS A 49 -29.40 -12.36 7.64
C LYS A 49 -29.52 -11.91 6.19
N ALA A 50 -29.08 -10.69 5.86
CA ALA A 50 -29.02 -10.21 4.49
C ALA A 50 -28.16 -11.12 3.61
N LEU A 51 -26.96 -11.49 4.08
CA LEU A 51 -26.09 -12.47 3.40
C LEU A 51 -26.76 -13.82 3.21
N THR A 52 -27.50 -14.31 4.21
CA THR A 52 -28.25 -15.57 4.08
C THR A 52 -29.25 -15.48 2.92
N LYS A 53 -30.00 -14.38 2.80
CA LYS A 53 -30.96 -14.17 1.71
C LYS A 53 -30.29 -14.00 0.35
N TYR A 54 -29.15 -13.30 0.30
CA TYR A 54 -28.37 -13.19 -0.94
C TYR A 54 -27.76 -14.53 -1.36
N ASN A 55 -27.29 -15.36 -0.44
CA ASN A 55 -26.83 -16.72 -0.74
C ASN A 55 -27.97 -17.58 -1.28
N ASP A 56 -29.16 -17.51 -0.67
CA ASP A 56 -30.36 -18.21 -1.16
C ASP A 56 -30.76 -17.76 -2.58
N ALA A 57 -30.56 -16.48 -2.90
CA ALA A 57 -30.77 -15.93 -4.24
C ALA A 57 -29.65 -16.37 -5.20
N GLN A 58 -28.41 -16.48 -4.73
CA GLN A 58 -27.26 -16.88 -5.52
C GLN A 58 -27.35 -18.33 -6.00
N ILE A 59 -27.96 -19.22 -5.21
CA ILE A 59 -28.22 -20.61 -5.63
C ILE A 59 -29.08 -20.64 -6.91
N GLU A 60 -30.03 -19.70 -7.05
CA GLU A 60 -30.92 -19.60 -8.23
C GLU A 60 -30.28 -18.82 -9.38
N ALA A 61 -29.49 -17.80 -9.08
CA ALA A 61 -28.77 -16.98 -10.07
C ALA A 61 -27.27 -16.87 -9.72
N PRO A 62 -26.46 -17.91 -10.00
CA PRO A 62 -25.07 -18.00 -9.51
C PRO A 62 -24.11 -16.93 -10.06
N THR A 63 -24.46 -16.32 -11.19
CA THR A 63 -23.64 -15.29 -11.84
C THR A 63 -24.34 -13.94 -11.87
N SER A 64 -25.28 -13.67 -10.96
CA SER A 64 -26.01 -12.40 -10.93
C SER A 64 -25.09 -11.28 -10.41
N PRO A 65 -24.80 -10.25 -11.22
CA PRO A 65 -24.09 -9.06 -10.78
C PRO A 65 -24.70 -8.40 -9.53
N GLU A 66 -26.04 -8.35 -9.47
CA GLU A 66 -26.81 -7.77 -8.37
C GLU A 66 -26.46 -8.37 -7.03
N ILE A 67 -26.43 -9.70 -7.01
CA ILE A 67 -26.23 -10.46 -5.79
C ILE A 67 -24.79 -10.26 -5.31
N TYR A 68 -23.82 -10.31 -6.21
CA TYR A 68 -22.41 -10.03 -5.86
C TYR A 68 -22.23 -8.61 -5.32
N PHE A 69 -22.84 -7.62 -5.98
CA PHE A 69 -22.76 -6.23 -5.54
C PHE A 69 -23.36 -6.05 -4.13
N ASN A 70 -24.57 -6.55 -3.91
CA ASN A 70 -25.25 -6.43 -2.62
C ASN A 70 -24.54 -7.20 -1.50
N MET A 71 -23.96 -8.37 -1.79
CA MET A 71 -23.08 -9.05 -0.84
C MET A 71 -21.82 -8.23 -0.55
N GLY A 72 -21.22 -7.59 -1.57
CA GLY A 72 -20.09 -6.67 -1.41
C GLY A 72 -20.42 -5.52 -0.45
N ASN A 73 -21.60 -4.90 -0.60
CA ASN A 73 -22.10 -3.88 0.32
C ASN A 73 -22.17 -4.41 1.76
N VAL A 74 -22.68 -5.63 1.97
CA VAL A 74 -22.67 -6.25 3.31
C VAL A 74 -21.25 -6.36 3.88
N PHE A 75 -20.30 -6.92 3.13
CA PHE A 75 -18.93 -7.08 3.60
C PHE A 75 -18.25 -5.73 3.90
N TYR A 76 -18.52 -4.71 3.08
CA TYR A 76 -18.05 -3.35 3.33
C TYR A 76 -18.55 -2.82 4.67
N ARG A 77 -19.86 -2.98 4.96
CA ARG A 77 -20.46 -2.55 6.23
C ARG A 77 -19.97 -3.33 7.44
N GLN A 78 -19.59 -4.59 7.26
CA GLN A 78 -18.92 -5.40 8.27
C GLN A 78 -17.43 -5.03 8.46
N GLY A 79 -16.88 -4.09 7.68
CA GLY A 79 -15.46 -3.72 7.72
C GLY A 79 -14.52 -4.74 7.06
N LYS A 80 -15.08 -5.71 6.34
CA LYS A 80 -14.37 -6.77 5.61
C LYS A 80 -14.09 -6.31 4.19
N TYR A 81 -13.21 -5.31 4.09
CA TYR A 81 -13.03 -4.55 2.84
C TYR A 81 -12.38 -5.37 1.72
N LYS A 82 -11.56 -6.37 2.03
CA LYS A 82 -10.94 -7.23 0.99
C LYS A 82 -11.99 -8.09 0.32
N GLU A 83 -12.83 -8.73 1.14
CA GLU A 83 -13.95 -9.55 0.68
C GLU A 83 -14.97 -8.72 -0.12
N ALA A 84 -15.18 -7.45 0.28
CA ALA A 84 -16.01 -6.53 -0.48
C ALA A 84 -15.43 -6.25 -1.88
N VAL A 85 -14.12 -5.97 -1.99
CA VAL A 85 -13.44 -5.75 -3.28
C VAL A 85 -13.62 -6.95 -4.20
N ASP A 86 -13.38 -8.17 -3.71
CA ASP A 86 -13.52 -9.40 -4.51
C ASP A 86 -14.94 -9.56 -5.07
N LEU A 87 -15.96 -9.23 -4.27
CA LEU A 87 -17.36 -9.34 -4.68
C LEU A 87 -17.77 -8.24 -5.65
N TYR A 88 -17.32 -7.00 -5.45
CA TYR A 88 -17.55 -5.94 -6.43
C TYR A 88 -16.88 -6.26 -7.77
N GLN A 89 -15.68 -6.82 -7.77
CA GLN A 89 -15.02 -7.28 -9.00
C GLN A 89 -15.87 -8.34 -9.74
N LYS A 90 -16.40 -9.33 -9.01
CA LYS A 90 -17.33 -10.31 -9.60
C LYS A 90 -18.61 -9.69 -10.16
N SER A 91 -19.12 -8.63 -9.53
CA SER A 91 -20.32 -7.94 -10.04
C SER A 91 -20.10 -7.27 -11.40
N MET A 92 -18.86 -6.91 -11.73
CA MET A 92 -18.51 -6.27 -13.01
C MET A 92 -18.32 -7.25 -14.17
N GLU A 93 -18.22 -8.56 -13.93
CA GLU A 93 -17.87 -9.56 -14.96
C GLU A 93 -18.83 -9.60 -16.17
N LYS A 94 -20.06 -9.10 -16.01
CA LYS A 94 -21.05 -9.04 -17.10
C LYS A 94 -20.93 -7.82 -18.01
N GLY A 95 -20.11 -6.83 -17.66
CA GLY A 95 -19.82 -5.68 -18.53
C GLY A 95 -20.93 -4.63 -18.61
N ASP A 96 -21.85 -4.57 -17.65
CA ASP A 96 -22.84 -3.50 -17.59
C ASP A 96 -22.18 -2.21 -17.08
N ILE A 97 -22.14 -1.18 -17.93
CA ILE A 97 -21.43 0.08 -17.65
C ILE A 97 -21.95 0.77 -16.38
N SER A 98 -23.26 0.71 -16.11
CA SER A 98 -23.84 1.34 -14.92
C SER A 98 -23.41 0.61 -13.65
N VAL A 99 -23.41 -0.72 -13.69
CA VAL A 99 -22.94 -1.57 -12.60
C VAL A 99 -21.45 -1.38 -12.38
N GLU A 100 -20.65 -1.37 -13.45
CA GLU A 100 -19.21 -1.14 -13.39
C GLU A 100 -18.87 0.17 -12.69
N ALA A 101 -19.54 1.27 -13.06
CA ALA A 101 -19.30 2.58 -12.43
C ALA A 101 -19.54 2.53 -10.90
N LYS A 102 -20.67 1.95 -10.47
CA LYS A 102 -21.01 1.82 -9.05
C LYS A 102 -20.03 0.91 -8.30
N ALA A 103 -19.68 -0.22 -8.91
CA ALA A 103 -18.78 -1.20 -8.32
C ALA A 103 -17.35 -0.66 -8.20
N MET A 104 -16.83 0.04 -9.23
CA MET A 104 -15.55 0.75 -9.17
C MET A 104 -15.52 1.78 -8.04
N TYR A 105 -16.59 2.56 -7.88
CA TYR A 105 -16.70 3.52 -6.78
C TYR A 105 -16.63 2.81 -5.40
N ASN A 106 -17.38 1.71 -5.22
CA ASN A 106 -17.37 0.97 -3.95
C ASN A 106 -16.05 0.21 -3.69
N ILE A 107 -15.34 -0.22 -4.73
CA ILE A 107 -13.96 -0.72 -4.62
C ILE A 107 -13.05 0.40 -4.14
N GLY A 108 -13.16 1.60 -4.71
CA GLY A 108 -12.45 2.80 -4.26
C GLY A 108 -12.67 3.07 -2.77
N ASN A 109 -13.93 3.01 -2.31
CA ASN A 109 -14.27 3.17 -0.88
C ASN A 109 -13.63 2.08 -0.02
N SER A 110 -13.63 0.83 -0.49
CA SER A 110 -13.06 -0.31 0.24
C SER A 110 -11.54 -0.21 0.36
N LEU A 111 -10.85 0.24 -0.69
CA LEU A 111 -9.40 0.48 -0.70
C LEU A 111 -9.03 1.68 0.16
N PHE A 112 -9.84 2.73 0.10
CA PHE A 112 -9.67 3.92 0.94
C PHE A 112 -9.71 3.55 2.43
N GLN A 113 -10.69 2.73 2.84
CA GLN A 113 -10.78 2.25 4.23
C GLN A 113 -9.62 1.32 4.63
N GLN A 114 -8.97 0.68 3.67
CA GLN A 114 -7.73 -0.10 3.89
C GLN A 114 -6.47 0.78 3.94
N GLY A 115 -6.60 2.09 3.71
CA GLY A 115 -5.47 3.02 3.63
C GLY A 115 -4.73 3.00 2.29
N GLN A 116 -5.19 2.22 1.31
CA GLN A 116 -4.63 2.12 -0.04
C GLN A 116 -5.12 3.30 -0.89
N LEU A 117 -4.63 4.50 -0.58
CA LEU A 117 -5.18 5.75 -1.09
C LEU A 117 -4.95 5.92 -2.60
N ARG A 118 -3.82 5.44 -3.13
CA ARG A 118 -3.52 5.56 -4.57
C ARG A 118 -4.44 4.68 -5.41
N GLU A 119 -4.60 3.43 -5.01
CA GLU A 119 -5.48 2.49 -5.71
C GLU A 119 -6.93 2.93 -5.56
N ALA A 120 -7.33 3.45 -4.40
CA ALA A 120 -8.65 4.06 -4.22
C ALA A 120 -8.88 5.21 -5.21
N LEU A 121 -7.91 6.13 -5.34
CA LEU A 121 -7.97 7.25 -6.27
C LEU A 121 -8.16 6.80 -7.72
N GLU A 122 -7.41 5.76 -8.12
CA GLU A 122 -7.50 5.20 -9.47
C GLU A 122 -8.89 4.61 -9.75
N TYR A 123 -9.45 3.83 -8.81
CA TYR A 123 -10.79 3.28 -8.95
C TYR A 123 -11.88 4.37 -8.97
N TYR A 124 -11.75 5.44 -8.19
CA TYR A 124 -12.68 6.56 -8.29
C TYR A 124 -12.59 7.27 -9.64
N LYS A 125 -11.39 7.42 -10.21
CA LYS A 125 -11.21 8.00 -11.56
C LYS A 125 -11.86 7.13 -12.63
N GLN A 126 -11.65 5.82 -12.58
CA GLN A 126 -12.33 4.88 -13.49
C GLN A 126 -13.86 4.92 -13.33
N ALA A 127 -14.37 4.99 -12.11
CA ALA A 127 -15.81 5.16 -11.87
C ALA A 127 -16.35 6.45 -12.52
N LEU A 128 -15.60 7.55 -12.39
CA LEU A 128 -15.95 8.84 -12.98
C LEU A 128 -15.85 8.83 -14.51
N GLU A 129 -14.91 8.09 -15.10
CA GLU A 129 -14.85 7.89 -16.55
C GLU A 129 -16.12 7.20 -17.09
N ARG A 130 -16.68 6.25 -16.32
CA ARG A 130 -17.92 5.55 -16.69
C ARG A 130 -19.19 6.37 -16.38
N ASN A 131 -19.16 7.22 -15.35
CA ASN A 131 -20.24 8.13 -15.02
C ASN A 131 -19.69 9.55 -14.71
N PRO A 132 -19.48 10.40 -15.74
CA PRO A 132 -18.85 11.71 -15.58
C PRO A 132 -19.59 12.70 -14.67
N GLU A 133 -20.87 12.45 -14.40
CA GLU A 133 -21.72 13.30 -13.55
C GLU A 133 -21.77 12.82 -12.09
N ASP A 134 -21.03 11.78 -11.71
CA ASP A 134 -21.00 11.30 -10.33
C ASP A 134 -20.31 12.31 -9.39
N SER A 135 -21.11 13.08 -8.66
CA SER A 135 -20.62 14.07 -7.70
C SER A 135 -19.88 13.43 -6.52
N ASP A 136 -20.28 12.23 -6.11
CA ASP A 136 -19.63 11.54 -5.00
C ASP A 136 -18.24 11.04 -5.40
N ALA A 137 -18.10 10.53 -6.63
CA ALA A 137 -16.79 10.15 -7.17
C ALA A 137 -15.85 11.36 -7.27
N LYS A 138 -16.32 12.50 -7.79
CA LYS A 138 -15.55 13.76 -7.85
C LYS A 138 -15.08 14.19 -6.45
N TYR A 139 -15.99 14.17 -5.48
CA TYR A 139 -15.67 14.52 -4.09
C TYR A 139 -14.62 13.58 -3.49
N ASN A 140 -14.78 12.27 -3.67
CA ASN A 140 -13.84 11.28 -3.14
C ASN A 140 -12.47 11.36 -3.80
N ILE A 141 -12.38 11.70 -5.09
CA ILE A 141 -11.12 12.00 -5.78
C ILE A 141 -10.42 13.17 -5.10
N GLU A 142 -11.08 14.32 -4.97
CA GLU A 142 -10.49 15.52 -4.37
C GLU A 142 -10.06 15.26 -2.91
N TYR A 143 -10.91 14.57 -2.15
CA TYR A 143 -10.62 14.20 -0.76
C TYR A 143 -9.39 13.30 -0.66
N THR A 144 -9.30 12.27 -1.51
CA THR A 144 -8.20 11.32 -1.53
C THR A 144 -6.90 11.98 -2.00
N GLU A 145 -6.95 12.83 -3.02
CA GLU A 145 -5.79 13.61 -3.49
C GLU A 145 -5.25 14.54 -2.40
N ARG A 146 -6.14 15.23 -1.66
CA ARG A 146 -5.73 16.06 -0.53
C ARG A 146 -5.06 15.24 0.58
N MET A 147 -5.61 14.08 0.91
CA MET A 147 -5.01 13.20 1.91
C MET A 147 -3.63 12.70 1.49
N ILE A 148 -3.48 12.28 0.23
CA ILE A 148 -2.18 11.89 -0.34
C ILE A 148 -1.19 13.05 -0.23
N LYS A 149 -1.59 14.27 -0.60
CA LYS A 149 -0.73 15.46 -0.52
C LYS A 149 -0.27 15.77 0.90
N GLU A 150 -1.19 15.74 1.87
CA GLU A 150 -0.87 15.98 3.28
C GLU A 150 0.10 14.91 3.83
N MET A 151 -0.14 13.65 3.46
CA MET A 151 0.69 12.51 3.83
C MET A 151 2.11 12.63 3.30
N LEU A 152 2.26 13.02 2.03
CA LEU A 152 3.55 13.28 1.40
C LEU A 152 4.28 14.46 2.05
N SER A 153 3.58 15.54 2.39
CA SER A 153 4.17 16.69 3.09
C SER A 153 4.76 16.29 4.44
N LYS A 154 3.98 15.56 5.25
CA LYS A 154 4.44 15.08 6.56
C LYS A 154 5.62 14.11 6.44
N ALA A 155 5.61 13.24 5.43
CA ALA A 155 6.70 12.33 5.15
C ALA A 155 8.00 13.08 4.79
N LYS A 156 7.91 14.09 3.91
CA LYS A 156 9.03 14.98 3.55
C LYS A 156 9.63 15.66 4.78
N GLU A 157 8.79 16.28 5.61
CA GLU A 157 9.24 16.96 6.83
C GLU A 157 9.94 16.01 7.82
N THR A 158 9.40 14.80 7.99
CA THR A 158 9.97 13.79 8.89
C THR A 158 11.34 13.33 8.41
N MET A 159 11.50 13.13 7.11
CA MET A 159 12.77 12.75 6.51
C MET A 159 13.82 13.85 6.68
N GLN A 160 13.46 15.10 6.41
CA GLN A 160 14.39 16.23 6.57
C GLN A 160 14.87 16.36 8.02
N LYS A 161 13.96 16.21 9.00
CA LYS A 161 14.33 16.20 10.43
C LYS A 161 15.29 15.05 10.75
N THR A 162 14.99 13.85 10.26
CA THR A 162 15.83 12.66 10.48
C THR A 162 17.24 12.83 9.88
N GLN A 163 17.34 13.36 8.66
CA GLN A 163 18.63 13.65 8.02
C GLN A 163 19.42 14.72 8.79
N ALA A 164 18.76 15.79 9.22
CA ALA A 164 19.41 16.85 10.02
C ALA A 164 19.92 16.32 11.37
N GLU A 165 19.19 15.42 12.03
CA GLU A 165 19.65 14.77 13.25
C GLU A 165 20.84 13.83 13.01
N GLN A 166 20.83 13.05 11.92
CA GLN A 166 21.95 12.19 11.55
C GLN A 166 23.22 13.00 11.27
N GLN A 167 23.11 14.10 10.52
CA GLN A 167 24.23 15.01 10.25
C GLN A 167 24.79 15.62 11.55
N LYS A 168 23.93 16.05 12.48
CA LYS A 168 24.37 16.55 13.79
C LYS A 168 25.08 15.48 14.62
N ARG A 169 24.59 14.23 14.60
CA ARG A 169 25.24 13.11 15.29
C ARG A 169 26.62 12.81 14.70
N GLN A 170 26.75 12.80 13.37
CA GLN A 170 28.02 12.59 12.67
C GLN A 170 29.02 13.73 12.96
N ALA A 171 28.56 14.98 12.95
CA ALA A 171 29.40 16.13 13.30
C ALA A 171 29.89 16.08 14.76
N GLY A 172 29.04 15.69 15.71
CA GLY A 172 29.43 15.52 17.12
C GLY A 172 30.42 14.36 17.35
N GLN A 173 30.30 13.29 16.57
CA GLN A 173 31.26 12.18 16.58
C GLN A 173 32.62 12.57 16.00
N GLN A 174 32.68 13.48 15.02
CA GLN A 174 33.94 13.98 14.44
C GLN A 174 34.67 15.00 15.34
N GLN A 175 33.95 15.75 16.18
CA GLN A 175 34.59 16.64 17.16
C GLN A 175 35.20 15.88 18.33
N THR A 176 34.54 14.82 18.80
CA THR A 176 35.04 13.99 19.91
C THR A 176 36.24 13.12 19.54
N SER A 177 36.38 12.71 18.27
CA SER A 177 37.59 12.02 17.78
C SER A 177 38.78 12.96 17.59
N LYS A 178 38.58 14.21 17.18
CA LYS A 178 39.65 15.22 17.10
C LYS A 178 40.17 15.66 18.47
N GLU A 179 39.30 15.82 19.46
CA GLU A 179 39.73 16.12 20.84
C GLU A 179 40.45 14.94 21.53
N GLY A 180 40.22 13.70 21.07
CA GLY A 180 40.97 12.53 21.50
C GLY A 180 42.40 12.48 20.93
N GLU A 181 42.58 12.90 19.68
CA GLU A 181 43.89 12.94 19.01
C GLU A 181 44.78 14.08 19.54
N ASP A 182 44.22 15.27 19.81
CA ASP A 182 45.00 16.40 20.38
C ASP A 182 45.54 16.12 21.79
N LYS A 183 44.85 15.28 22.58
CA LYS A 183 45.33 14.87 23.92
C LYS A 183 46.46 13.84 23.86
N GLN A 184 46.53 13.01 22.82
CA GLN A 184 47.64 12.08 22.62
C GLN A 184 48.89 12.73 22.00
N GLY A 185 48.74 13.88 21.32
CA GLY A 185 49.85 14.71 20.86
C GLY A 185 50.54 15.49 21.98
N GLN A 186 49.78 16.00 22.96
CA GLN A 186 50.33 16.81 24.06
C GLN A 186 50.98 15.98 25.19
N GLU A 187 50.69 14.68 25.30
CA GLU A 187 51.37 13.80 26.26
C GLU A 187 52.75 13.33 25.77
N LYS A 188 53.09 13.48 24.48
CA LYS A 188 54.43 13.14 23.95
C LYS A 188 55.46 14.29 24.02
N GLU A 189 55.06 15.53 24.32
CA GLU A 189 55.99 16.67 24.42
C GLU A 189 56.41 17.02 25.86
N LYS A 190 55.99 16.25 26.87
CA LYS A 190 56.31 16.50 28.30
C LYS A 190 57.19 15.45 28.98
N GLY A 191 57.92 14.64 28.21
CA GLY A 191 58.84 13.67 28.76
C GLY A 191 60.16 13.66 28.02
N GLU A 192 61.00 14.68 28.22
CA GLU A 192 62.46 14.58 28.09
C GLU A 192 63.13 15.89 28.56
N SER A 193 63.27 16.04 29.87
CA SER A 193 64.39 16.79 30.44
C SER A 193 64.88 16.05 31.69
N PHE A 194 65.91 15.23 31.50
CA PHE A 194 66.82 14.90 32.59
C PHE A 194 68.23 14.67 32.06
N ASP A 195 69.14 15.31 32.78
CA ASP A 195 70.54 15.59 32.49
C ASP A 195 71.43 14.34 32.71
N SER A 196 72.41 14.11 31.84
CA SER A 196 73.79 13.78 32.24
C SER A 196 74.72 13.64 31.05
N ALA A 197 75.85 14.33 31.17
CA ALA A 197 77.02 14.27 30.31
C ALA A 197 77.81 12.96 30.49
N GLN A 198 78.45 12.46 29.42
CA GLN A 198 79.92 12.41 29.26
C GLN A 198 80.38 11.51 28.08
N ASP A 199 81.38 12.05 27.38
CA ASP A 199 82.54 11.45 26.68
C ASP A 199 82.42 10.82 25.26
N GLU A 200 83.19 11.46 24.36
CA GLU A 200 84.12 10.98 23.29
C GLU A 200 83.74 9.71 22.47
N ASP A 201 83.84 9.61 21.15
CA ASP A 201 84.93 9.99 20.23
C ASP A 201 84.45 9.92 18.73
N LYS A 202 85.35 10.22 17.80
CA LYS A 202 85.19 10.73 16.40
C LYS A 202 84.92 9.65 15.28
N PRO A 203 84.96 9.96 13.96
CA PRO A 203 83.81 9.99 13.03
C PRO A 203 83.86 8.93 11.89
N GLU A 204 82.77 8.75 11.12
CA GLU A 204 82.86 8.20 9.75
C GLU A 204 81.73 8.69 8.84
N GLU A 205 82.13 9.12 7.64
CA GLU A 205 81.33 9.62 6.52
C GLU A 205 80.54 8.49 5.83
N GLN A 206 79.35 8.77 5.28
CA GLN A 206 79.09 8.69 3.83
C GLN A 206 77.64 9.03 3.44
N GLU A 207 77.57 10.03 2.55
CA GLU A 207 76.74 10.19 1.34
C GLU A 207 75.19 10.22 1.37
N GLU A 208 74.72 11.41 0.92
CA GLU A 208 73.74 11.68 -0.13
C GLU A 208 72.34 11.01 -0.04
N THR A 209 71.27 11.79 0.03
CA THR A 209 70.81 12.52 -1.16
C THR A 209 69.88 13.67 -0.80
N SER A 210 70.17 14.82 -1.41
CA SER A 210 69.28 15.96 -1.55
C SER A 210 68.04 15.62 -2.38
N THR A 211 66.88 16.16 -2.02
CA THR A 211 66.11 16.97 -2.98
C THR A 211 65.10 17.88 -2.27
N GLN A 212 65.26 19.16 -2.56
CA GLN A 212 64.30 20.23 -2.34
C GLN A 212 63.06 20.04 -3.25
N GLY A 213 61.92 20.57 -2.80
CA GLY A 213 60.67 20.69 -3.55
C GLY A 213 59.69 19.59 -3.16
N LEU A 214 58.46 19.86 -2.70
CA LEU A 214 57.50 20.79 -3.26
C LEU A 214 56.51 21.24 -2.16
N LYS A 215 56.46 22.55 -1.90
CA LYS A 215 55.22 23.21 -1.48
C LYS A 215 54.31 23.26 -2.71
N ALA A 216 53.26 22.45 -2.74
CA ALA A 216 51.98 22.73 -3.42
C ALA A 216 51.22 21.41 -3.64
N GLU A 217 50.38 21.01 -2.68
CA GLU A 217 49.19 20.19 -2.97
C GLU A 217 48.24 20.19 -1.76
N ALA A 218 47.73 21.38 -1.45
CA ALA A 218 46.60 21.56 -0.52
C ALA A 218 45.69 22.63 -1.11
N GLY A 219 44.96 22.27 -2.16
CA GLY A 219 44.16 23.26 -2.86
C GLY A 219 43.47 22.77 -4.13
N LYS A 220 42.93 21.55 -4.15
CA LYS A 220 42.10 21.09 -5.28
C LYS A 220 41.15 19.93 -4.94
N GLU A 221 40.56 19.89 -3.74
CA GLU A 221 39.43 18.98 -3.43
C GLU A 221 38.26 19.68 -2.69
N LYS A 222 38.18 21.02 -2.78
CA LYS A 222 37.06 21.81 -2.23
C LYS A 222 36.27 22.59 -3.28
N LYS A 223 36.16 22.09 -4.51
CA LYS A 223 35.33 22.73 -5.55
C LYS A 223 34.20 21.88 -6.13
N ASP A 224 34.09 20.60 -5.76
CA ASP A 224 33.01 19.75 -6.24
C ASP A 224 31.92 19.47 -5.20
N GLN A 225 32.12 19.82 -3.91
CA GLN A 225 31.06 19.77 -2.88
C GLN A 225 30.34 21.12 -2.64
N ALA A 226 30.71 22.16 -3.39
CA ALA A 226 30.03 23.47 -3.34
C ALA A 226 29.22 23.79 -4.60
N ARG A 227 29.08 22.82 -5.51
CA ARG A 227 28.24 22.93 -6.72
C ARG A 227 26.89 22.22 -6.61
N GLU A 228 26.64 21.44 -5.56
CA GLU A 228 25.30 20.93 -5.22
C GLU A 228 24.52 21.84 -4.27
N ALA A 229 25.09 23.00 -3.87
CA ALA A 229 24.43 23.98 -3.01
C ALA A 229 24.06 25.30 -3.73
N LYS A 230 23.90 25.23 -5.06
CA LYS A 230 23.34 26.32 -5.89
C LYS A 230 22.38 25.77 -6.94
N GLU A 231 21.38 25.04 -6.47
CA GLU A 231 20.07 24.93 -7.13
C GLU A 231 19.03 25.36 -6.09
N SER A 232 19.02 26.65 -5.80
CA SER A 232 17.99 27.31 -5.00
C SER A 232 17.48 28.51 -5.80
N ASP A 233 16.86 28.24 -6.95
CA ASP A 233 15.98 29.20 -7.61
C ASP A 233 14.94 28.46 -8.47
N LYS A 234 13.68 28.59 -8.05
CA LYS A 234 12.42 28.36 -8.81
C LYS A 234 12.08 26.93 -9.24
N GLY A 235 11.33 26.30 -8.35
CA GLY A 235 10.38 25.23 -8.66
C GLY A 235 9.99 24.60 -7.34
N GLU A 236 8.69 24.47 -7.05
CA GLU A 236 8.29 23.45 -6.10
C GLU A 236 8.92 22.14 -6.60
N GLU A 237 9.95 21.62 -5.91
CA GLU A 237 10.43 20.25 -6.17
C GLU A 237 9.32 19.31 -5.73
N ASP A 238 8.36 19.16 -6.63
CA ASP A 238 7.41 18.07 -6.63
C ASP A 238 8.24 16.81 -6.55
N LEU A 239 7.93 15.97 -5.56
CA LEU A 239 8.53 14.65 -5.48
C LEU A 239 8.36 13.99 -6.83
N SER A 240 9.44 13.40 -7.37
CA SER A 240 9.29 12.51 -8.50
C SER A 240 8.18 11.50 -8.18
N LYS A 241 7.35 11.16 -9.18
CA LYS A 241 6.24 10.21 -9.03
C LYS A 241 6.70 8.95 -8.29
N ASP A 242 7.89 8.46 -8.61
CA ASP A 242 8.52 7.27 -8.02
C ASP A 242 8.92 7.45 -6.55
N GLU A 243 9.38 8.65 -6.18
CA GLU A 243 9.70 8.97 -4.79
C GLU A 243 8.42 9.06 -3.97
N ALA A 244 7.41 9.77 -4.49
CA ALA A 244 6.09 9.82 -3.88
C ALA A 244 5.50 8.40 -3.73
N GLU A 245 5.68 7.52 -4.71
CA GLU A 245 5.27 6.11 -4.63
C GLU A 245 5.99 5.34 -3.53
N ARG A 246 7.32 5.50 -3.41
CA ARG A 246 8.09 4.89 -2.32
C ARG A 246 7.64 5.39 -0.96
N PHE A 247 7.36 6.69 -0.81
CA PHE A 247 6.88 7.27 0.45
C PHE A 247 5.49 6.76 0.82
N LEU A 248 4.57 6.73 -0.14
CA LEU A 248 3.20 6.27 0.12
C LEU A 248 3.21 4.78 0.46
N SER A 249 3.98 3.97 -0.26
CA SER A 249 4.15 2.55 0.05
C SER A 249 4.78 2.30 1.42
N ALA A 250 5.74 3.14 1.84
CA ALA A 250 6.34 3.05 3.17
C ALA A 250 5.35 3.44 4.26
N PHE A 251 4.60 4.51 4.04
CA PHE A 251 3.63 5.00 5.01
C PHE A 251 2.40 4.09 5.15
N GLU A 252 1.92 3.50 4.05
CA GLU A 252 0.85 2.50 4.08
C GLU A 252 1.25 1.27 4.91
N ARG A 253 2.52 0.84 4.83
CA ARG A 253 3.06 -0.20 5.70
C ARG A 253 3.06 0.23 7.17
N ASP A 254 3.42 1.48 7.45
CA ASP A 254 3.43 2.02 8.82
C ASP A 254 2.01 2.15 9.39
N GLN A 255 1.03 2.57 8.58
CA GLN A 255 -0.39 2.62 8.97
C GLN A 255 -0.96 1.24 9.28
N LYS A 256 -0.64 0.23 8.45
CA LYS A 256 -1.04 -1.16 8.69
C LYS A 256 -0.55 -1.68 10.05
N ASN A 257 0.55 -1.10 10.55
CA ASN A 257 1.18 -1.48 11.81
C ASN A 257 0.83 -0.54 12.98
N ASN A 258 0.06 0.55 12.77
CA ASN A 258 -0.29 1.51 13.82
C ASN A 258 -1.78 1.93 13.76
N PRO A 259 -2.66 1.32 14.60
CA PRO A 259 -4.12 1.37 14.42
C PRO A 259 -4.81 2.68 14.86
N LEU A 260 -4.06 3.74 15.20
CA LEU A 260 -4.61 4.94 15.86
C LEU A 260 -5.37 5.92 14.95
N LEU A 261 -5.50 5.66 13.65
CA LEU A 261 -6.27 6.53 12.74
C LEU A 261 -7.72 6.11 12.49
N ASN A 262 -8.23 5.10 13.20
CA ASN A 262 -9.66 4.74 13.17
C ASN A 262 -10.58 5.78 13.87
N GLN A 263 -10.04 6.89 14.39
CA GLN A 263 -10.80 7.88 15.16
C GLN A 263 -11.66 8.85 14.32
N HIS A 264 -11.55 8.85 12.98
CA HIS A 264 -12.50 9.62 12.14
C HIS A 264 -13.90 8.99 12.05
N LYS A 265 -14.13 7.84 12.69
CA LYS A 265 -15.41 7.11 12.66
C LYS A 265 -16.55 7.76 13.47
N SER A 266 -16.37 8.88 14.19
CA SER A 266 -17.43 9.43 15.06
C SER A 266 -17.87 10.88 14.85
N ARG A 267 -17.30 11.64 13.90
CA ARG A 267 -17.82 12.99 13.61
C ARG A 267 -19.00 12.94 12.63
N ARG A 268 -20.14 12.50 13.16
CA ARG A 268 -21.48 12.69 12.58
C ARG A 268 -21.68 14.17 12.23
N GLY A 269 -21.82 14.47 10.94
CA GLY A 269 -22.21 15.79 10.44
C GLY A 269 -22.37 15.77 8.92
N ARG A 270 -23.64 15.69 8.47
CA ARG A 270 -24.13 15.56 7.08
C ARG A 270 -23.86 14.21 6.42
N GLY A 271 -24.92 13.62 5.88
CA GLY A 271 -24.97 12.24 5.39
C GLY A 271 -23.99 12.02 4.24
N TYR A 272 -23.03 11.14 4.48
CA TYR A 272 -22.22 10.51 3.44
C TYR A 272 -23.00 9.32 2.91
N HIS A 273 -23.20 9.21 1.59
CA HIS A 273 -23.52 7.91 1.00
C HIS A 273 -22.20 7.13 0.90
N VAL A 274 -22.03 6.20 1.83
CA VAL A 274 -20.76 5.48 2.03
C VAL A 274 -20.58 4.39 0.98
N GLU A 275 -21.67 3.91 0.39
CA GLU A 275 -21.67 2.99 -0.74
C GLU A 275 -22.74 3.40 -1.75
N LYS A 276 -22.54 3.03 -3.01
CA LYS A 276 -23.61 3.01 -4.00
C LYS A 276 -24.44 1.74 -3.81
N ASP A 277 -25.73 1.84 -4.06
CA ASP A 277 -26.64 0.70 -4.06
C ASP A 277 -26.85 0.17 -5.49
N TRP A 278 -27.27 -1.09 -5.58
CA TRP A 278 -27.60 -1.77 -6.84
C TRP A 278 -28.67 -1.03 -7.64
#